data_AF-A0A3P6SX78-F1
#
_entry.id   AF-A0A3P6SX78-F1
#
_cell.length_a   1.000
_cell.length_b   1.000
_cell.length_c   1.000
_cell.angle_alpha   90.00
_cell.angle_beta   90.00
_cell.angle_gamma   90.00
#
_symmetry.space_group_name_H-M   'P 1'
#
loop_
_entity.id
_entity.type
_entity.pdbx_description
1 polymer ?
#
loop_
_entity_poly.entity_id
_entity_poly.type
_entity_poly.pdbx_seq_one_letter_code
_entity_poly.pdbx_strand_id
1 'polypeptide(L)'
;MRQFHWESIKDIKSHRGRFKRAVMQFLPESWSELQWFIPNAFKRTVALYLFVLIWLLTELNTFFLKHVFAVDTKHPFVFWRIILIALISAPSIRQFYTYATDPLVKRLGMQCWVYCAVTALEAAICIKFGRSMFPDVPVYPILGWIGFLVSSQTQIRFATIWHDIFF
;
A
#
# COMPACT_ATOMS: atom_id res chain seq x y z
N MET A 1 38.13 -18.31 8.23
CA MET A 1 36.94 -18.36 9.11
C MET A 1 36.62 -16.94 9.55
N ARG A 2 35.36 -16.49 9.41
CA ARG A 2 34.96 -15.14 9.84
C ARG A 2 34.73 -15.16 11.35
N GLN A 3 35.45 -14.35 12.12
CA GLN A 3 35.26 -14.28 13.57
C GLN A 3 34.05 -13.39 13.86
N PHE A 4 33.07 -13.94 14.58
CA PHE A 4 31.87 -13.22 14.99
C PHE A 4 32.04 -12.77 16.44
N HIS A 5 32.18 -11.46 16.62
CA HIS A 5 32.24 -10.83 17.95
C HIS A 5 30.83 -10.39 18.34
N TRP A 6 30.19 -11.16 19.22
CA TRP A 6 28.85 -10.83 19.74
C TRP A 6 28.98 -9.95 20.99
N GLU A 7 28.92 -8.63 20.80
CA GLU A 7 28.83 -7.67 21.91
C GLU A 7 27.53 -7.90 22.70
N SER A 8 27.60 -8.26 23.98
CA SER A 8 26.42 -8.46 24.83
C SER A 8 25.74 -7.12 25.15
N ILE A 9 24.42 -7.12 25.35
CA ILE A 9 23.69 -5.91 25.82
C ILE A 9 24.25 -5.43 27.17
N LYS A 10 24.84 -6.36 27.95
CA LYS A 10 25.49 -6.11 29.22
C LYS A 10 26.81 -5.32 29.10
N ASP A 11 27.49 -5.40 27.96
CA ASP A 11 28.77 -4.72 27.72
C ASP A 11 28.60 -3.21 27.47
N ILE A 12 27.38 -2.78 27.13
CA ILE A 12 27.06 -1.36 26.92
C ILE A 12 26.79 -0.69 28.27
N LYS A 13 27.74 0.14 28.70
CA LYS A 13 27.70 0.87 29.99
C LYS A 13 26.67 2.01 30.03
N SER A 14 26.28 2.57 28.88
CA SER A 14 25.35 3.72 28.81
C SER A 14 23.90 3.31 28.54
N HIS A 15 22.96 3.86 29.32
CA HIS A 15 21.52 3.69 29.09
C HIS A 15 21.08 4.16 27.70
N ARG A 16 21.67 5.25 27.18
CA ARG A 16 21.42 5.73 25.81
C ARG A 16 21.91 4.72 24.75
N GLY A 17 23.04 4.07 25.00
CA GLY A 17 23.58 3.05 24.10
C GLY A 17 22.71 1.80 24.04
N ARG A 18 22.16 1.36 25.19
CA ARG A 18 21.20 0.24 25.26
C ARG A 18 19.92 0.55 24.49
N PHE A 19 19.37 1.75 24.67
CA PHE A 19 18.19 2.20 23.94
C PHE A 19 18.44 2.30 22.43
N LYS A 20 19.57 2.92 22.02
CA LYS A 20 19.96 3.02 20.60
C LYS A 20 20.05 1.63 19.95
N ARG A 21 20.59 0.63 20.65
CA ARG A 21 20.71 -0.73 20.12
C ARG A 21 19.36 -1.44 20.02
N ALA A 22 18.49 -1.27 21.01
CA ALA A 22 17.12 -1.79 20.93
C ALA A 22 16.38 -1.20 19.74
N VAL A 23 16.49 0.11 19.53
CA VAL A 23 15.94 0.79 18.35
C VAL A 23 16.56 0.26 17.06
N MET A 24 17.88 0.09 17.00
CA MET A 24 18.57 -0.48 15.83
C MET A 24 18.22 -1.94 15.51
N GLN A 25 17.67 -2.71 16.46
CA GLN A 25 17.12 -4.05 16.17
C GLN A 25 15.78 -4.00 15.46
N PHE A 26 15.01 -2.92 15.65
CA PHE A 26 13.73 -2.69 14.98
C PHE A 26 13.87 -1.84 13.71
N LEU A 27 15.01 -1.18 13.53
CA LEU A 27 15.32 -0.40 12.33
C LEU A 27 16.17 -1.22 11.35
N PRO A 28 16.04 -0.97 10.03
CA PRO A 28 16.88 -1.62 9.03
C PRO A 28 18.35 -1.21 9.18
N GLU A 29 19.25 -2.13 8.83
CA GLU A 29 20.71 -1.93 8.86
C GLU A 29 21.16 -0.78 7.94
N SER A 30 20.46 -0.59 6.83
CA SER A 30 20.66 0.53 5.91
C SER A 30 19.30 1.06 5.44
N TRP A 31 19.22 2.37 5.27
CA TRP A 31 18.10 3.00 4.58
C TRP A 31 18.37 2.86 3.08
N SER A 32 17.43 2.28 2.34
CA SER A 32 17.56 2.13 0.89
C SER A 32 17.55 3.50 0.23
N GLU A 33 18.62 3.84 -0.49
CA GLU A 33 18.67 5.04 -1.32
C GLU A 33 17.63 4.94 -2.44
N LEU A 34 16.68 5.86 -2.45
CA LEU A 34 15.60 5.86 -3.42
C LEU A 34 16.06 6.61 -4.68
N GLN A 35 16.53 5.86 -5.68
CA GLN A 35 16.90 6.46 -6.96
C GLN A 35 15.64 6.82 -7.76
N TRP A 36 15.36 8.11 -7.88
CA TRP A 36 14.19 8.58 -8.62
C TRP A 36 14.38 8.49 -10.14
N PHE A 37 15.59 8.78 -10.62
CA PHE A 37 15.99 8.67 -12.03
C PHE A 37 16.49 7.26 -12.36
N ILE A 38 15.57 6.37 -12.71
CA ILE A 38 15.89 5.01 -13.19
C ILE A 38 15.36 4.87 -14.62
N PRO A 39 16.08 4.20 -15.55
CA PRO A 39 15.60 3.93 -16.92
C PRO A 39 14.24 3.20 -17.01
N ASN A 40 13.69 2.69 -15.91
CA ASN A 40 12.36 2.06 -15.83
C ASN A 40 11.28 2.97 -15.22
N ALA A 41 11.47 4.29 -15.20
CA ALA A 41 10.55 5.24 -14.57
C ALA A 41 9.09 5.11 -15.06
N PHE A 42 8.87 4.82 -16.34
CA PHE A 42 7.53 4.64 -16.90
C PHE A 42 6.82 3.41 -16.30
N LYS A 43 7.49 2.25 -16.22
CA LYS A 43 6.93 1.02 -15.64
C LYS A 43 6.55 1.21 -14.17
N ARG A 44 7.43 1.84 -13.39
CA ARG A 44 7.15 2.17 -11.97
C ARG A 44 5.96 3.13 -11.84
N THR A 45 5.78 4.04 -12.80
CA THR A 45 4.66 4.97 -12.85
C THR A 45 3.34 4.26 -13.07
N VAL A 46 3.27 3.43 -14.11
CA VAL A 46 2.07 2.61 -14.38
C VAL A 46 1.77 1.67 -13.20
N ALA A 47 2.79 1.06 -12.60
CA ALA A 47 2.62 0.20 -11.43
C ALA A 47 1.99 0.96 -10.24
N LEU A 48 2.47 2.17 -9.92
CA LEU A 48 1.86 2.95 -8.83
C LEU A 48 0.42 3.35 -9.14
N TYR A 49 0.11 3.74 -10.39
CA TYR A 49 -1.27 4.04 -10.78
C TYR A 49 -2.20 2.84 -10.61
N LEU A 50 -1.77 1.66 -11.05
CA LEU A 50 -2.52 0.42 -10.85
C LEU A 50 -2.72 0.12 -9.36
N PHE A 51 -1.69 0.29 -8.55
CA PHE A 51 -1.78 0.07 -7.10
C PHE A 51 -2.79 1.01 -6.45
N VAL A 52 -2.75 2.31 -6.76
CA VAL A 52 -3.70 3.30 -6.25
C VAL A 52 -5.13 2.96 -6.69
N LEU A 53 -5.31 2.53 -7.94
CA LEU A 53 -6.63 2.13 -8.46
C LEU A 53 -7.20 0.94 -7.70
N ILE A 54 -6.37 -0.09 -7.43
CA ILE A 54 -6.80 -1.25 -6.63
C ILE A 54 -7.14 -0.81 -5.20
N TRP A 55 -6.29 0.00 -4.57
CA TRP A 55 -6.54 0.50 -3.21
C TRP A 55 -7.89 1.23 -3.11
N LEU A 56 -8.17 2.07 -4.09
CA LEU A 56 -9.39 2.85 -4.20
C LEU A 56 -10.62 1.98 -4.41
N LEU A 57 -10.48 0.92 -5.21
CA LEU A 57 -11.52 -0.09 -5.37
C LEU A 57 -11.82 -0.77 -4.03
N THR A 58 -10.81 -1.07 -3.22
CA THR A 58 -10.98 -1.67 -1.88
C THR A 58 -11.71 -0.73 -0.92
N GLU A 59 -11.39 0.56 -0.94
CA GLU A 59 -12.12 1.58 -0.16
C GLU A 59 -13.56 1.72 -0.64
N LEU A 60 -13.77 1.83 -1.95
CA LEU A 60 -15.09 1.92 -2.55
C LEU A 60 -15.96 0.70 -2.22
N ASN A 61 -15.40 -0.51 -2.31
CA ASN A 61 -16.05 -1.75 -1.89
C ASN A 61 -16.44 -1.69 -0.41
N THR A 62 -15.59 -1.13 0.45
CA THR A 62 -15.91 -0.96 1.88
C THR A 62 -17.08 0.00 2.10
N PHE A 63 -17.13 1.10 1.37
CA PHE A 63 -18.26 2.03 1.41
C PHE A 63 -19.55 1.39 0.90
N PHE A 64 -19.50 0.66 -0.22
CA PHE A 64 -20.67 -0.02 -0.77
C PHE A 64 -21.15 -1.16 0.11
N LEU A 65 -20.26 -1.96 0.70
CA LEU A 65 -20.65 -3.00 1.64
C LEU A 65 -21.40 -2.41 2.84
N LYS A 66 -20.95 -1.27 3.36
CA LYS A 66 -21.66 -0.55 4.44
C LYS A 66 -23.04 -0.08 3.99
N HIS A 67 -23.16 0.46 2.78
CA HIS A 67 -24.41 1.02 2.27
C HIS A 67 -25.42 -0.08 1.87
N VAL A 68 -25.00 -1.07 1.10
CA VAL A 68 -25.83 -2.15 0.56
C VAL A 68 -26.38 -3.05 1.65
N PHE A 69 -25.56 -3.42 2.64
CA PHE A 69 -26.02 -4.33 3.69
C PHE A 69 -26.74 -3.61 4.84
N ALA A 70 -26.83 -2.27 4.84
CA ALA A 70 -27.39 -1.46 5.92
C ALA A 70 -26.92 -1.94 7.33
N VAL A 71 -25.71 -2.51 7.41
CA VAL A 71 -25.20 -3.12 8.63
C VAL A 71 -24.86 -2.00 9.60
N ASP A 72 -25.45 -2.08 10.79
CA ASP A 72 -25.17 -1.16 11.88
C ASP A 72 -23.67 -1.01 12.07
N THR A 73 -23.17 0.22 12.05
CA THR A 73 -21.72 0.53 12.13
C THR A 73 -21.03 -0.02 13.38
N LYS A 74 -21.82 -0.46 14.37
CA LYS A 74 -21.39 -1.08 15.63
C LYS A 74 -21.16 -2.59 15.51
N HIS A 75 -21.54 -3.20 14.39
CA HIS A 75 -21.42 -4.64 14.23
C HIS A 75 -19.94 -5.06 14.10
N PRO A 76 -19.46 -5.98 14.93
CA PRO A 76 -18.03 -6.34 15.01
C PRO A 76 -17.46 -6.91 13.70
N PHE A 77 -18.32 -7.44 12.81
CA PHE A 77 -17.90 -7.99 11.52
C PHE A 77 -17.23 -6.95 10.60
N VAL A 78 -17.78 -5.73 10.50
CA VAL A 78 -17.22 -4.68 9.64
C VAL A 78 -15.87 -4.21 10.19
N PHE A 79 -15.76 -4.09 11.51
CA PHE A 79 -14.54 -3.70 12.19
C PHE A 79 -13.41 -4.72 11.98
N TRP A 80 -13.69 -6.00 12.24
CA TRP A 80 -12.69 -7.05 12.07
C TRP A 80 -12.23 -7.18 10.62
N ARG A 81 -13.14 -7.02 9.65
CA ARG A 81 -12.78 -7.00 8.23
C ARG A 81 -11.75 -5.90 7.92
N ILE A 82 -11.98 -4.66 8.38
CA ILE A 82 -11.07 -3.53 8.12
C ILE A 82 -9.68 -3.82 8.72
N ILE A 83 -9.63 -4.38 9.92
CA ILE A 83 -8.37 -4.77 10.55
C ILE A 83 -7.65 -5.84 9.73
N LEU A 84 -8.36 -6.89 9.28
CA LEU A 84 -7.76 -7.95 8.48
C LEU A 84 -7.20 -7.43 7.15
N ILE A 85 -7.97 -6.58 6.45
CA ILE A 85 -7.51 -5.93 5.20
C ILE A 85 -6.30 -5.04 5.48
N ALA A 86 -6.30 -4.27 6.57
CA ALA A 86 -5.16 -3.44 6.95
C ALA A 86 -3.90 -4.28 7.21
N LEU A 87 -4.04 -5.39 7.96
CA LEU A 87 -2.92 -6.31 8.25
C LEU A 87 -2.36 -6.99 7.00
N ILE A 88 -3.21 -7.37 6.04
CA ILE A 88 -2.78 -7.98 4.76
C ILE A 88 -2.19 -6.93 3.82
N SER A 89 -2.66 -5.68 3.88
CA SER A 89 -2.23 -4.61 2.98
C SER A 89 -0.77 -4.22 3.19
N ALA A 90 -0.28 -4.17 4.44
CA ALA A 90 1.09 -3.78 4.76
C ALA A 90 2.17 -4.67 4.08
N PRO A 91 2.14 -6.02 4.23
CA PRO A 91 3.10 -6.88 3.52
C PRO A 91 2.86 -6.89 2.00
N SER A 92 1.62 -6.67 1.54
CA SER A 92 1.29 -6.60 0.11
C SER A 92 1.91 -5.37 -0.55
N ILE A 93 1.86 -4.21 0.11
CA ILE A 93 2.52 -2.96 -0.35
C ILE A 93 4.02 -3.20 -0.49
N ARG A 94 4.65 -3.82 0.52
CA ARG A 94 6.09 -4.11 0.46
C ARG A 94 6.45 -5.03 -0.70
N GLN A 95 5.69 -6.11 -0.91
CA GLN A 95 5.90 -7.03 -2.03
C GLN A 95 5.71 -6.33 -3.39
N PHE A 96 4.70 -5.48 -3.50
CA PHE A 96 4.43 -4.70 -4.71
C PHE A 96 5.54 -3.69 -4.99
N TYR A 97 6.04 -3.02 -3.96
CA TYR A 97 7.16 -2.09 -4.08
C TYR A 97 8.42 -2.77 -4.58
N THR A 98 8.77 -3.94 -4.03
CA THR A 98 9.91 -4.74 -4.51
C THR A 98 9.73 -5.14 -5.98
N TYR A 99 8.53 -5.58 -6.38
CA TYR A 99 8.23 -5.92 -7.77
C TYR A 99 8.33 -4.72 -8.73
N ALA A 100 7.92 -3.53 -8.28
CA ALA A 100 7.95 -2.32 -9.10
C ALA A 100 9.35 -1.69 -9.21
N THR A 101 10.25 -1.98 -8.26
CA THR A 101 11.57 -1.32 -8.15
C THR A 101 12.70 -2.22 -8.61
N ASP A 102 12.67 -3.51 -8.28
CA ASP A 102 13.73 -4.45 -8.61
C ASP A 102 13.46 -5.18 -9.95
N PRO A 103 14.29 -4.98 -10.98
CA PRO A 103 14.09 -5.63 -12.29
C PRO A 103 14.31 -7.15 -12.27
N LEU A 104 14.94 -7.69 -11.21
CA LEU A 104 15.15 -9.13 -11.06
C LEU A 104 13.86 -9.85 -10.65
N VAL A 105 12.95 -9.14 -9.96
CA VAL A 105 11.71 -9.70 -9.45
C VAL A 105 10.62 -9.65 -10.52
N LYS A 106 10.46 -10.75 -11.26
CA LYS A 106 9.46 -10.88 -12.34
C LYS A 106 8.07 -11.34 -11.89
N ARG A 107 7.92 -11.79 -10.63
CA ARG A 107 6.68 -12.37 -10.11
C ARG A 107 6.14 -11.55 -8.94
N LEU A 108 4.84 -11.27 -8.97
CA LEU A 108 4.11 -10.68 -7.86
C LEU A 108 4.04 -11.67 -6.69
N GLY A 109 4.28 -11.18 -5.48
CA GLY A 109 4.24 -12.00 -4.27
C GLY A 109 2.84 -12.54 -3.97
N MET A 110 2.76 -13.67 -3.26
CA MET A 110 1.51 -14.35 -2.96
C MET A 110 0.53 -13.48 -2.17
N GLN A 111 1.00 -12.63 -1.25
CA GLN A 111 0.13 -11.78 -0.43
C GLN A 111 -0.56 -10.71 -1.28
N CYS A 112 0.14 -10.16 -2.27
CA CYS A 112 -0.44 -9.23 -3.23
C CYS A 112 -1.56 -9.89 -4.06
N TRP A 113 -1.36 -11.14 -4.49
CA TRP A 113 -2.42 -11.92 -5.16
C TRP A 113 -3.63 -12.19 -4.26
N VAL A 114 -3.39 -12.55 -3.01
CA VAL A 114 -4.47 -12.76 -2.03
C VAL A 114 -5.25 -11.46 -1.82
N TYR A 115 -4.58 -10.32 -1.66
CA TYR A 115 -5.22 -9.01 -1.54
C TYR A 115 -6.07 -8.66 -2.78
N CYS A 116 -5.55 -8.92 -3.98
CA CYS A 116 -6.30 -8.71 -5.22
C CYS A 116 -7.54 -9.63 -5.29
N ALA A 117 -7.39 -10.90 -4.90
CA ALA A 117 -8.49 -11.86 -4.88
C ALA A 117 -9.60 -11.46 -3.89
N VAL A 118 -9.22 -11.01 -2.68
CA VAL A 118 -10.17 -10.49 -1.68
C VAL A 118 -10.90 -9.28 -2.23
N THR A 119 -10.17 -8.31 -2.80
CA THR A 119 -10.77 -7.09 -3.38
C THR A 119 -11.72 -7.42 -4.53
N ALA A 120 -11.36 -8.37 -5.40
CA ALA A 120 -12.21 -8.81 -6.51
C ALA A 120 -13.47 -9.54 -6.03
N LEU A 121 -13.35 -10.39 -5.00
CA LEU A 121 -14.48 -11.09 -4.41
C LEU A 121 -15.47 -10.11 -3.76
N GLU A 122 -14.96 -9.10 -3.05
CA GLU A 122 -15.80 -8.04 -2.46
C GLU A 122 -16.49 -7.20 -3.53
N ALA A 123 -15.78 -6.85 -4.60
CA ALA A 123 -16.38 -6.16 -5.74
C ALA A 123 -17.51 -7.00 -6.35
N ALA A 124 -17.30 -8.31 -6.53
CA ALA A 124 -18.33 -9.22 -7.06
C ALA A 124 -19.58 -9.27 -6.15
N ILE A 125 -19.40 -9.29 -4.83
CA ILE A 125 -20.50 -9.22 -3.86
C ILE A 125 -21.24 -7.88 -4.00
N CYS A 126 -20.51 -6.76 -4.04
CA CYS A 126 -21.11 -5.42 -4.20
C CYS A 126 -21.92 -5.31 -5.49
N ILE A 127 -21.42 -5.84 -6.61
CA ILE A 127 -22.14 -5.81 -7.90
C ILE A 127 -23.38 -6.70 -7.84
N LYS A 128 -23.28 -7.89 -7.24
CA LYS A 128 -24.38 -8.85 -7.18
C LYS A 128 -25.55 -8.33 -6.34
N PHE A 129 -25.28 -7.73 -5.18
CA PHE A 129 -26.32 -7.26 -4.25
C PHE A 129 -26.66 -5.77 -4.40
N GLY A 130 -25.76 -4.96 -4.95
CA GLY A 130 -25.95 -3.52 -5.08
C GLY A 130 -26.73 -3.08 -6.33
N ARG A 131 -26.96 -3.96 -7.31
CA ARG A 131 -27.65 -3.61 -8.58
C ARG A 131 -29.03 -2.98 -8.40
N SER A 132 -29.77 -3.33 -7.35
CA SER A 132 -31.10 -2.78 -7.07
C SER A 132 -31.06 -1.43 -6.34
N MET A 133 -29.91 -1.02 -5.81
CA MET A 133 -29.77 0.18 -4.96
C MET A 133 -29.08 1.35 -5.66
N PHE A 134 -28.48 1.16 -6.83
CA PHE A 134 -27.85 2.25 -7.58
C PHE A 134 -28.88 2.92 -8.51
N PRO A 135 -29.22 4.20 -8.28
CA PRO A 135 -29.86 5.02 -9.32
C PRO A 135 -28.90 5.21 -10.49
N ASP A 136 -29.38 5.68 -11.65
CA ASP A 136 -28.55 6.00 -12.82
C ASP A 136 -27.43 6.99 -12.45
N VAL A 137 -26.27 6.46 -12.05
CA VAL A 137 -25.13 7.28 -11.63
C VAL A 137 -24.54 7.90 -12.90
N PRO A 138 -24.53 9.23 -13.04
CA PRO A 138 -23.95 9.85 -14.23
C PRO A 138 -22.44 9.53 -14.26
N VAL A 139 -21.96 9.11 -15.44
CA VAL A 139 -20.56 8.70 -15.63
C VAL A 139 -19.59 9.91 -15.55
N TYR A 140 -20.10 11.12 -15.77
CA TYR A 140 -19.34 12.37 -15.78
C TYR A 140 -18.58 12.68 -14.47
N PRO A 141 -19.20 12.66 -13.26
CA PRO A 141 -18.47 12.86 -12.01
C PRO A 141 -17.42 11.78 -11.73
N ILE A 142 -17.66 10.54 -12.15
CA ILE A 142 -16.70 9.44 -11.99
C ILE A 142 -15.44 9.72 -12.83
N LEU A 143 -15.62 10.13 -14.08
CA LEU A 143 -14.51 10.50 -14.96
C LEU A 143 -13.75 11.72 -14.43
N GLY A 144 -14.46 12.75 -13.96
CA GLY A 144 -13.84 13.93 -13.36
C GLY A 144 -12.99 13.58 -12.13
N TRP A 145 -13.49 12.67 -11.29
CA TRP A 145 -12.78 12.22 -10.11
C TRP A 145 -11.55 11.37 -10.43
N ILE A 146 -11.63 10.46 -11.39
CA ILE A 146 -10.46 9.71 -11.88
C ILE A 146 -9.41 10.67 -12.46
N GLY A 147 -9.83 11.67 -13.23
CA GLY A 147 -8.94 12.71 -13.76
C GLY A 147 -8.22 13.49 -12.66
N PHE A 148 -8.96 13.90 -11.62
CA PHE A 148 -8.38 14.55 -10.44
C PHE A 148 -7.32 13.68 -9.76
N LEU A 149 -7.61 12.38 -9.56
CA LEU A 149 -6.65 11.44 -8.96
C LEU A 149 -5.39 11.24 -9.79
N VAL A 150 -5.52 11.17 -11.12
CA VAL A 150 -4.33 11.06 -11.99
C VAL A 150 -3.49 12.33 -11.87
N SER A 151 -4.14 13.49 -11.89
CA SER A 151 -3.44 14.78 -11.78
C SER A 151 -2.68 14.93 -10.46
N SER A 152 -3.28 14.55 -9.33
CA SER A 152 -2.64 14.66 -8.02
C SER A 152 -1.39 13.78 -7.91
N GLN A 153 -1.42 12.58 -8.48
CA GLN A 153 -0.26 11.69 -8.48
C GLN A 153 0.88 12.19 -9.37
N THR A 154 0.57 12.81 -10.52
CA THR A 154 1.61 13.47 -11.34
C THR A 154 2.27 14.63 -10.61
N GLN A 155 1.48 15.44 -9.88
CA GLN A 155 1.98 16.58 -9.11
C GLN A 155 2.90 16.14 -7.97
N ILE A 156 2.50 15.11 -7.20
CA ILE A 156 3.33 14.60 -6.10
C ILE A 156 4.67 14.11 -6.63
N ARG A 157 4.67 13.34 -7.72
CA ARG A 157 5.91 12.87 -8.35
C ARG A 157 6.78 14.01 -8.85
N PHE A 158 6.17 15.01 -9.49
CA PHE A 158 6.89 16.19 -9.93
C PHE A 158 7.54 16.92 -8.75
N ALA A 159 6.80 17.11 -7.65
CA ALA A 159 7.31 17.76 -6.45
C ALA A 159 8.44 16.96 -5.78
N THR A 160 8.37 15.63 -5.76
CA THR A 160 9.45 14.80 -5.20
C THR A 160 10.70 14.90 -6.06
N ILE A 161 10.58 14.77 -7.38
CA ILE A 161 11.70 14.94 -8.33
C ILE A 161 12.32 16.32 -8.19
N TRP A 162 11.49 17.37 -8.07
CA TRP A 162 11.97 18.74 -7.91
C TRP A 162 12.76 18.90 -6.60
N HIS A 163 12.29 18.30 -5.50
CA HIS A 163 13.03 18.31 -4.24
C HIS A 163 14.42 17.67 -4.38
N ASP A 164 14.55 16.51 -5.01
CA ASP A 164 15.87 15.84 -5.15
C ASP A 164 16.84 16.53 -6.12
N ILE A 165 16.34 17.35 -7.05
CA ILE A 165 17.20 18.11 -7.98
C ILE A 165 17.80 19.34 -7.28
N PHE A 166 17.03 19.98 -6.40
CA PHE A 166 17.38 21.29 -5.83
C PHE A 166 17.89 21.24 -4.38
N PHE A 167 17.68 20.13 -3.65
CA PHE A 167 18.12 19.93 -2.27
C PHE A 167 18.91 18.62 -2.12
#